data_AF-A0A7G7VKV8-F1
#
_entry.id   AF-A0A7G7VKV8-F1
#
_cell.length_a   1.000
_cell.length_b   1.000
_cell.length_c   1.000
_cell.angle_alpha   90.00
_cell.angle_beta   90.00
_cell.angle_gamma   90.00
#
_symmetry.space_group_name_H-M   'P 1'
#
loop_
_entity.id
_entity.type
_entity.pdbx_description
1 polymer ?
#
loop_
_entity_poly.entity_id
_entity_poly.type
_entity_poly.pdbx_seq_one_letter_code
_entity_poly.pdbx_strand_id
1 'polypeptide(L)'
;MKRAAKVMALVFTLMLAMSSMTFAMWSGTISQSDFQNHVKAGKFAIFVKDGSSIKMYEPSSPSSAVSEFKSALPSGRYTVYTGNNAVRDYLEEYGYYDYYHQDVDIGGGARAYEFTAWEKM
;
A
#
# COMPACT_ATOMS: atom_id res chain seq x y z
N MET A 1 -38.68 15.47 -19.95
CA MET A 1 -38.04 15.50 -18.62
C MET A 1 -38.02 14.15 -17.87
N LYS A 2 -38.96 13.22 -18.08
CA LYS A 2 -39.04 11.96 -17.29
C LYS A 2 -37.91 10.92 -17.52
N ARG A 3 -37.18 10.97 -18.65
CA ARG A 3 -36.05 10.05 -18.94
C ARG A 3 -34.73 10.53 -18.39
N ALA A 4 -34.40 11.82 -18.54
CA ALA A 4 -33.17 12.41 -18.03
C ALA A 4 -33.08 12.35 -16.50
N ALA A 5 -34.19 12.61 -15.79
CA ALA A 5 -34.24 12.48 -14.34
C ALA A 5 -34.02 11.03 -13.85
N LYS A 6 -34.53 10.03 -14.59
CA LYS A 6 -34.30 8.61 -14.29
C LYS A 6 -32.84 8.19 -14.54
N VAL A 7 -32.20 8.70 -15.59
CA VAL A 7 -30.78 8.44 -15.89
C VAL A 7 -29.89 9.10 -14.84
N MET A 8 -30.16 10.35 -14.48
CA MET A 8 -29.42 11.06 -13.43
C MET A 8 -29.59 10.41 -12.06
N ALA A 9 -30.81 9.94 -11.73
CA ALA A 9 -31.03 9.16 -10.51
C ALA A 9 -30.27 7.82 -10.53
N LEU A 10 -30.22 7.12 -11.66
CA LEU A 10 -29.46 5.87 -11.78
C LEU A 10 -27.96 6.10 -11.61
N VAL A 11 -27.42 7.15 -12.24
CA VAL A 11 -26.00 7.55 -12.11
C VAL A 11 -25.69 7.97 -10.67
N PHE A 12 -26.59 8.70 -10.02
CA PHE A 12 -26.44 9.10 -8.61
C PHE A 12 -26.50 7.90 -7.67
N THR A 13 -27.39 6.93 -7.91
CA THR A 13 -27.44 5.67 -7.14
C THR A 13 -26.20 4.81 -7.38
N LEU A 14 -25.66 4.79 -8.60
CA LEU A 14 -24.41 4.08 -8.91
C LEU A 14 -23.20 4.75 -8.24
N MET A 15 -23.15 6.09 -8.21
CA MET A 15 -22.13 6.85 -7.49
C MET A 15 -22.24 6.66 -5.97
N LEU A 16 -23.46 6.60 -5.42
CA LEU A 16 -23.69 6.30 -4.00
C LEU A 16 -23.28 4.86 -3.65
N ALA A 17 -23.54 3.90 -4.54
CA ALA A 17 -23.11 2.51 -4.39
C ALA A 17 -21.59 2.35 -4.47
N MET A 18 -20.88 3.21 -5.23
CA MET A 18 -19.42 3.26 -5.24
C MET A 18 -18.83 3.99 -4.03
N SER A 19 -19.56 4.96 -3.45
CA SER A 19 -19.12 5.70 -2.26
C SER A 19 -19.30 4.93 -0.93
N SER A 20 -20.04 3.81 -0.95
CA SER A 20 -20.22 2.92 0.19
C SER A 20 -19.33 1.68 0.15
N MET A 21 -18.51 1.53 -0.89
CA MET A 21 -17.45 0.52 -0.93
C MET A 21 -16.18 1.09 -0.30
N THR A 22 -16.14 1.13 1.03
CA THR A 22 -14.86 1.04 1.72
C THR A 22 -14.31 -0.35 1.42
N PHE A 23 -13.58 -0.50 0.33
CA PHE A 23 -12.79 -1.72 0.14
C PHE A 23 -11.84 -1.78 1.35
N ALA A 24 -11.82 -2.92 2.03
CA ALA A 24 -10.83 -3.11 3.08
C ALA A 24 -9.46 -3.25 2.41
N MET A 25 -8.43 -2.67 3.02
CA MET A 25 -7.03 -2.91 2.64
C MET A 25 -6.78 -4.40 2.42
N TRP A 26 -6.17 -4.75 1.29
CA TRP A 26 -5.73 -6.11 1.06
C TRP A 26 -4.41 -6.36 1.78
N SER A 27 -4.31 -7.47 2.50
CA SER A 27 -3.05 -7.94 3.05
C SER A 27 -2.89 -9.44 2.89
N GLY A 28 -1.67 -9.88 2.57
CA GLY A 28 -1.40 -11.29 2.32
C GLY A 28 0.07 -11.58 2.12
N THR A 29 0.45 -12.83 2.38
CA THR A 29 1.79 -13.32 2.07
C THR A 29 1.92 -13.53 0.57
N ILE A 30 2.99 -13.04 -0.03
CA ILE A 30 3.27 -13.14 -1.47
C ILE A 30 4.59 -13.86 -1.71
N SER A 31 4.76 -14.37 -2.93
CA SER A 31 6.03 -14.99 -3.34
C SER A 31 7.13 -13.94 -3.55
N GLN A 32 8.39 -14.39 -3.50
CA GLN A 32 9.55 -13.53 -3.82
C GLN A 32 9.47 -12.95 -5.25
N SER A 33 8.95 -13.71 -6.21
CA SER A 33 8.76 -13.23 -7.59
C SER A 33 7.68 -12.17 -7.70
N ASP A 34 6.55 -12.32 -6.99
CA ASP A 34 5.48 -11.32 -6.99
C ASP A 34 5.95 -10.03 -6.35
N PHE A 35 6.70 -10.12 -5.24
CA PHE A 35 7.33 -8.97 -4.60
C PHE A 35 8.20 -8.18 -5.57
N GLN A 36 9.11 -8.87 -6.27
CA GLN A 36 10.00 -8.24 -7.26
C GLN A 36 9.21 -7.59 -8.40
N ASN A 37 8.18 -8.26 -8.90
CA ASN A 37 7.34 -7.75 -9.98
C ASN A 37 6.55 -6.51 -9.52
N HIS A 38 5.99 -6.52 -8.31
CA HIS A 38 5.25 -5.40 -7.76
C HIS A 38 6.14 -4.19 -7.47
N VAL A 39 7.36 -4.40 -6.97
CA VAL A 39 8.34 -3.33 -6.77
C VAL A 39 8.72 -2.69 -8.10
N LYS A 40 9.05 -3.49 -9.13
CA LYS A 40 9.35 -2.98 -10.48
C LYS A 40 8.18 -2.22 -11.09
N ALA A 41 6.97 -2.68 -10.84
CA ALA A 41 5.76 -2.03 -11.31
C ALA A 41 5.44 -0.73 -10.54
N GLY A 42 6.21 -0.38 -9.50
CA GLY A 42 5.93 0.77 -8.66
C GLY A 42 4.57 0.67 -7.98
N LYS A 43 4.14 -0.55 -7.61
CA LYS A 43 2.83 -0.78 -7.02
C LYS A 43 2.67 0.04 -5.73
N PHE A 44 1.52 0.68 -5.57
CA PHE A 44 1.19 1.45 -4.37
C PHE A 44 0.89 0.51 -3.20
N ALA A 45 1.94 -0.04 -2.61
CA ALA A 45 1.87 -1.00 -1.52
C ALA A 45 3.13 -0.95 -0.64
N ILE A 46 2.97 -1.42 0.59
CA ILE A 46 4.05 -1.65 1.54
C ILE A 46 4.35 -3.15 1.60
N PHE A 47 5.62 -3.51 1.57
CA PHE A 47 6.07 -4.89 1.69
C PHE A 47 6.88 -5.06 2.97
N VAL A 48 6.41 -5.90 3.87
CA VAL A 48 7.11 -6.21 5.13
C VAL A 48 7.77 -7.57 4.99
N LYS A 49 9.08 -7.61 5.22
CA LYS A 49 9.87 -8.84 5.16
C LYS A 49 10.22 -9.32 6.56
N ASP A 50 9.93 -10.59 6.83
CA ASP A 50 10.30 -11.30 8.05
C ASP A 50 10.91 -12.66 7.68
N GLY A 51 12.25 -12.73 7.74
CA GLY A 51 13.03 -13.86 7.22
C GLY A 51 12.75 -14.09 5.72
N SER A 52 12.17 -15.25 5.40
CA SER A 52 11.76 -15.62 4.04
C SER A 52 10.30 -15.24 3.71
N SER A 53 9.53 -14.78 4.69
CA SER A 53 8.13 -14.39 4.50
C SER A 53 8.05 -12.95 4.03
N ILE A 54 7.21 -12.68 3.04
CA ILE A 54 6.96 -11.33 2.53
C ILE A 54 5.47 -11.10 2.60
N LYS A 55 5.05 -10.14 3.42
CA LYS A 55 3.65 -9.72 3.51
C LYS A 55 3.49 -8.40 2.77
N MET A 56 2.54 -8.35 1.85
CA MET A 56 2.16 -7.12 1.15
C MET A 56 0.92 -6.51 1.81
N TYR A 57 0.90 -5.18 1.86
CA TYR A 57 -0.17 -4.33 2.34
C TYR A 57 -0.54 -3.36 1.22
N GLU A 58 -1.69 -3.58 0.60
CA GLU A 58 -2.21 -2.75 -0.48
C GLU A 58 -3.46 -2.02 0.02
N PRO A 59 -3.40 -0.69 0.15
CA PRO A 59 -4.54 0.08 0.59
C PRO A 59 -5.61 0.10 -0.49
N SER A 60 -6.86 0.20 -0.06
CA SER A 60 -8.01 0.24 -0.94
C SER A 60 -8.01 1.44 -1.89
N SER A 61 -7.38 2.53 -1.45
CA SER A 61 -7.20 3.75 -2.23
C SER A 61 -6.07 4.60 -1.65
N PRO A 62 -5.50 5.53 -2.43
CA PRO A 62 -4.52 6.49 -1.90
C PRO A 62 -5.06 7.35 -0.75
N SER A 63 -6.34 7.70 -0.75
CA SER A 63 -6.94 8.54 0.30
C SER A 63 -7.17 7.79 1.62
N SER A 64 -7.35 6.47 1.59
CA SER A 64 -7.46 5.62 2.79
C SER A 64 -6.11 5.09 3.28
N ALA A 65 -5.04 5.23 2.49
CA ALA A 65 -3.73 4.65 2.78
C ALA A 65 -3.22 4.99 4.19
N VAL A 66 -3.33 6.25 4.61
CA VAL A 66 -2.84 6.69 5.92
C VAL A 66 -3.54 5.95 7.07
N SER A 67 -4.87 5.87 7.05
CA SER A 67 -5.63 5.21 8.12
C SER A 67 -5.49 3.69 8.06
N GLU A 68 -5.47 3.11 6.85
CA GLU A 68 -5.36 1.66 6.65
C GLU A 68 -3.98 1.14 7.04
N PHE A 69 -2.90 1.79 6.60
CA PHE A 69 -1.54 1.43 7.01
C PHE A 69 -1.35 1.60 8.53
N LYS A 70 -1.83 2.70 9.12
CA LYS A 70 -1.80 2.87 10.58
C LYS A 70 -2.55 1.76 11.31
N SER A 71 -3.66 1.28 10.77
CA SER A 71 -4.48 0.24 11.40
C SER A 71 -3.84 -1.14 11.29
N ALA A 72 -3.27 -1.47 10.13
CA ALA A 72 -2.95 -2.85 9.79
C ALA A 72 -1.46 -3.21 9.75
N LEU A 73 -0.56 -2.23 9.67
CA LEU A 73 0.87 -2.52 9.76
C LEU A 73 1.21 -3.07 11.15
N PRO A 74 2.06 -4.10 11.21
CA PRO A 74 2.42 -4.73 12.47
C PRO A 74 3.25 -3.77 13.32
N SER A 75 3.02 -3.78 14.65
CA SER A 75 3.87 -3.06 15.59
C SER A 75 5.17 -3.84 15.85
N GLY A 76 6.29 -3.12 15.94
CA GLY A 76 7.60 -3.69 16.25
C GLY A 76 8.64 -3.48 15.15
N ARG A 77 9.83 -4.06 15.34
CA ARG A 77 10.97 -3.82 14.44
C ARG A 77 10.89 -4.72 13.21
N TYR A 78 10.48 -4.16 12.07
CA TYR A 78 10.48 -4.86 10.77
C TYR A 78 11.31 -4.13 9.72
N THR A 79 11.69 -4.86 8.67
CA THR A 79 12.24 -4.26 7.46
C THR A 79 11.13 -4.10 6.45
N VAL A 80 10.93 -2.86 6.02
CA VAL A 80 9.84 -2.43 5.15
C VAL A 80 10.42 -2.00 3.81
N TYR A 81 9.76 -2.41 2.74
CA TYR A 81 10.14 -2.11 1.38
C TYR A 81 9.00 -1.46 0.62
N THR A 82 9.34 -0.59 -0.33
CA THR A 82 8.41 -0.13 -1.38
C THR A 82 9.16 0.26 -2.64
N GLY A 83 8.52 0.07 -3.80
CA GLY A 83 9.01 0.56 -5.10
C GLY A 83 8.32 1.85 -5.55
N ASN A 84 7.44 2.42 -4.72
CA ASN A 84 6.60 3.56 -5.09
C ASN A 84 6.98 4.81 -4.28
N ASN A 85 7.26 5.92 -4.96
CA ASN A 85 7.70 7.17 -4.32
C ASN A 85 6.66 7.76 -3.36
N ALA A 86 5.36 7.68 -3.69
CA ALA A 86 4.32 8.20 -2.81
C ALA A 86 4.17 7.36 -1.52
N VAL A 87 4.41 6.05 -1.60
CA VAL A 87 4.47 5.18 -0.42
C VAL A 87 5.74 5.46 0.38
N ARG A 88 6.88 5.72 -0.27
CA ARG A 88 8.10 6.18 0.40
C ARG A 88 7.84 7.47 1.17
N ASP A 89 7.25 8.48 0.53
CA ASP A 89 6.95 9.76 1.16
C ASP A 89 6.02 9.57 2.37
N TYR A 90 5.03 8.69 2.25
CA TYR A 90 4.19 8.28 3.39
C TYR A 90 5.01 7.65 4.54
N LEU A 91 5.93 6.73 4.23
CA LEU A 91 6.78 6.09 5.23
C LEU A 91 7.73 7.10 5.89
N GLU A 92 8.23 8.07 5.14
CA GLU A 92 9.08 9.15 5.67
C GLU A 92 8.30 10.14 6.54
N GLU A 93 7.05 10.46 6.18
CA GLU A 93 6.20 11.41 6.92
C GLU A 93 5.62 10.80 8.21
N TYR A 94 5.21 9.53 8.15
CA TYR A 94 4.45 8.88 9.23
C TYR A 94 5.24 7.82 10.02
N GLY A 95 6.47 7.53 9.62
CA GLY A 95 7.30 6.50 10.23
C GLY A 95 8.42 7.03 11.11
N TYR A 96 8.71 6.29 12.18
CA TYR A 96 10.03 6.34 12.82
C TYR A 96 10.87 5.18 12.28
N TYR A 97 11.98 5.49 11.61
CA TYR A 97 12.93 4.52 11.08
C TYR A 97 14.36 4.82 11.55
N ASP A 98 15.12 3.77 11.86
CA ASP A 98 16.54 3.90 12.22
C ASP A 98 17.43 4.04 10.98
N TYR A 99 16.96 3.55 9.83
CA TYR A 99 17.75 3.40 8.61
C TYR A 99 16.87 3.54 7.38
N TYR A 100 17.32 4.33 6.40
CA TYR A 100 16.68 4.49 5.08
C TYR A 100 17.72 4.34 3.98
N HIS A 101 17.43 3.46 3.01
CA HIS A 101 18.23 3.29 1.82
C HIS A 101 17.39 3.32 0.55
N GLN A 102 17.88 4.04 -0.43
CA GLN A 102 17.36 4.04 -1.79
C GLN A 102 18.13 3.02 -2.65
N ASP A 103 17.46 2.47 -3.66
CA ASP A 103 18.02 1.57 -4.67
C ASP A 103 18.58 0.25 -4.09
N VAL A 104 17.95 -0.26 -3.03
CA VAL A 104 18.30 -1.58 -2.48
C VAL A 104 17.92 -2.67 -3.48
N ASP A 105 18.88 -3.53 -3.81
CA ASP A 105 18.65 -4.71 -4.65
C ASP A 105 17.89 -5.78 -3.87
N ILE A 106 16.64 -6.02 -4.26
CA ILE A 106 15.78 -7.06 -3.67
C ILE A 106 15.77 -8.35 -4.51
N GLY A 107 16.70 -8.46 -5.46
CA GLY A 107 16.83 -9.55 -6.41
C GLY A 107 15.97 -9.39 -7.66
N GLY A 108 16.27 -10.20 -8.67
CA GLY A 108 15.54 -10.19 -9.94
C GLY A 108 15.67 -8.88 -10.73
N GLY A 109 16.62 -8.00 -10.39
CA GLY A 109 16.79 -6.68 -11.01
C GLY A 109 15.75 -5.65 -10.55
N ALA A 110 15.09 -5.87 -9.41
CA ALA A 110 14.19 -4.91 -8.80
C ALA A 110 14.94 -4.08 -7.74
N ARG A 111 14.65 -2.78 -7.70
CA ARG A 111 15.22 -1.82 -6.76
C ARG A 111 14.11 -1.21 -5.90
N ALA A 112 14.30 -1.19 -4.59
CA ALA A 112 13.31 -0.69 -3.64
C ALA A 112 13.92 0.36 -2.71
N TYR A 113 13.04 1.17 -2.13
CA TYR A 113 13.30 1.88 -0.89
C TYR A 113 13.21 0.89 0.27
N GLU A 114 14.19 0.90 1.16
CA GLU A 114 14.24 0.09 2.38
C GLU A 114 14.18 0.99 3.61
N PHE A 115 13.34 0.63 4.57
CA PHE A 115 13.23 1.24 5.89
C PHE A 115 13.39 0.15 6.95
N THR A 116 14.38 0.26 7.84
CA THR A 116 14.52 -0.70 8.95
C THR A 116 14.06 -0.08 10.26
N ALA A 117 13.35 -0.89 11.04
CA ALA A 117 12.61 -0.49 12.25
C ALA A 117 11.44 0.42 11.89
N TRP A 118 10.22 -0.04 12.18
CA TRP A 118 9.01 0.76 12.01
C TRP A 118 8.26 0.74 13.34
N GLU A 119 8.50 1.74 14.19
CA GLU A 119 7.69 1.91 15.39
C GLU A 119 6.48 2.79 15.10
N LYS A 120 5.30 2.23 15.39
CA LYS A 120 4.06 2.99 15.49
C LYS A 120 4.11 3.74 16.83
N MET A 121 4.42 5.05 16.80
CA MET A 121 4.11 5.93 17.92
C MET A 121 2.62 6.24 17.97
#